data_AF-A0A533VHE6-F1
#
_entry.id   AF-A0A533VHE6-F1
#
_cell.length_a   1.000
_cell.length_b   1.000
_cell.length_c   1.000
_cell.angle_alpha   90.00
_cell.angle_beta   90.00
_cell.angle_gamma   90.00
#
_symmetry.space_group_name_H-M   'P 1'
#
loop_
_entity.id
_entity.type
_entity.pdbx_description
1 polymer ?
#
loop_
_entity_poly.entity_id
_entity_poly.type
_entity_poly.pdbx_seq_one_letter_code
_entity_poly.pdbx_strand_id
1 'polypeptide(L)'
;MDFWSLIRDYAQTITAGGVILALSISIFTLISSRKQSKFQTLMEVYKLVNSFEEREARKNVYEAFRIYMKHHYKKGIKIGGKMYFCKNLIKFKGDAFLDIFRDPVVLEEMKTKGIGLQQDVERVRATFDHIGALYNSNLIPKDPLLKALWGTGRVCWICLAQNIFIERDKRGTEFYMNNFEEFFHEIEKYRIRHRAILEPVEPS
;
A
#
# COMPACT_ATOMS: atom_id res chain seq x y z
N MET A 1 -25.95 23.49 -12.38
CA MET A 1 -25.30 22.51 -11.49
C MET A 1 -26.12 22.46 -10.22
N ASP A 2 -26.55 21.26 -9.81
CA ASP A 2 -27.52 21.07 -8.74
C ASP A 2 -26.80 21.06 -7.37
N PHE A 3 -27.34 21.76 -6.38
CA PHE A 3 -26.70 21.90 -5.05
C PHE A 3 -26.43 20.53 -4.40
N TRP A 4 -27.30 19.56 -4.67
CA TRP A 4 -27.16 18.17 -4.23
C TRP A 4 -26.08 17.38 -4.97
N SER A 5 -25.76 17.72 -6.23
CA SER A 5 -24.59 17.12 -6.91
C SER A 5 -23.30 17.68 -6.33
N LEU A 6 -23.28 18.97 -6.00
CA LEU A 6 -22.13 19.64 -5.41
C LEU A 6 -21.83 19.11 -4.00
N ILE A 7 -22.84 18.89 -3.14
CA ILE A 7 -22.68 18.27 -1.81
C ILE A 7 -22.20 16.82 -1.88
N ARG A 8 -22.69 16.04 -2.85
CA ARG A 8 -22.30 14.64 -3.02
C ARG A 8 -20.85 14.50 -3.49
N ASP A 9 -20.41 15.37 -4.40
CA ASP A 9 -19.01 15.45 -4.82
C ASP A 9 -18.12 15.98 -3.67
N TYR A 10 -18.61 16.97 -2.90
CA TYR A 10 -17.92 17.49 -1.71
C TYR A 10 -17.75 16.42 -0.61
N ALA A 11 -18.77 15.60 -0.35
CA ALA A 11 -18.72 14.53 0.65
C ALA A 11 -17.76 13.38 0.25
N GLN A 12 -17.62 13.11 -1.05
CA GLN A 12 -16.63 12.15 -1.55
C GLN A 12 -15.20 12.70 -1.43
N THR A 13 -14.99 14.00 -1.67
CA THR A 13 -13.69 14.63 -1.44
C THR A 13 -13.32 14.77 0.04
N ILE A 14 -14.29 14.92 0.95
CA ILE A 14 -14.03 15.05 2.40
C ILE A 14 -13.69 13.70 3.05
N THR A 15 -14.18 12.57 2.54
CA THR A 15 -13.87 11.26 3.16
C THR A 15 -12.46 10.76 2.80
N ALA A 16 -11.98 10.98 1.58
CA ALA A 16 -10.58 10.75 1.21
C ALA A 16 -9.67 11.89 1.71
N GLY A 17 -10.11 13.14 1.54
CA GLY A 17 -9.40 14.33 1.99
C GLY A 17 -9.23 14.39 3.50
N GLY A 18 -10.22 13.96 4.29
CA GLY A 18 -10.18 13.96 5.75
C GLY A 18 -9.18 12.96 6.34
N VAL A 19 -9.02 11.79 5.73
CA VAL A 19 -7.99 10.81 6.13
C VAL A 19 -6.60 11.33 5.79
N ILE A 20 -6.43 11.89 4.59
CA ILE A 20 -5.15 12.48 4.14
C ILE A 20 -4.79 13.72 4.98
N LEU A 21 -5.76 14.59 5.30
CA LEU A 21 -5.53 15.78 6.13
C LEU A 21 -5.17 15.38 7.56
N ALA A 22 -5.85 14.40 8.16
CA ALA A 22 -5.54 13.94 9.51
C ALA A 22 -4.17 13.27 9.61
N LEU A 23 -3.79 12.47 8.61
CA LEU A 23 -2.45 11.88 8.52
C LEU A 23 -1.38 12.96 8.30
N SER A 24 -1.64 13.97 7.47
CA SER A 24 -0.73 15.09 7.20
C SER A 24 -0.59 16.05 8.38
N ILE A 25 -1.68 16.31 9.11
CA ILE A 25 -1.66 17.10 10.35
C ILE A 25 -0.86 16.33 11.42
N SER A 26 -0.97 15.01 11.47
CA SER A 26 -0.14 14.16 12.34
C SER A 26 1.34 14.25 11.97
N ILE A 27 1.69 14.32 10.68
CA ILE A 27 3.08 14.60 10.23
C ILE A 27 3.56 15.95 10.77
N PHE A 28 2.76 17.00 10.61
CA PHE A 28 3.16 18.35 11.02
C PHE A 28 3.31 18.48 12.54
N THR A 29 2.43 17.86 13.32
CA THR A 29 2.53 17.84 14.79
C THR A 29 3.67 16.96 15.29
N LEU A 30 3.93 15.80 14.69
CA LEU A 30 5.08 14.94 15.02
C LEU A 30 6.42 15.59 14.68
N ILE A 31 6.53 16.27 13.54
CA ILE A 31 7.74 16.99 13.13
C ILE A 31 7.96 18.25 14.00
N SER A 32 6.89 18.98 14.35
CA SER A 32 6.96 20.14 15.24
C SER A 32 7.25 19.76 16.70
N SER A 33 6.91 18.53 17.09
CA SER A 33 7.17 17.94 18.41
C SER A 33 8.58 17.34 18.46
N ARG A 34 9.62 18.20 18.53
CA ARG A 34 11.01 17.77 18.83
C ARG A 34 11.17 17.05 20.19
N LYS A 35 10.07 16.78 20.91
CA LYS A 35 10.02 16.15 22.24
C LYS A 35 9.43 14.74 22.27
N GLN A 36 8.85 14.21 21.19
CA GLN A 36 8.40 12.82 21.18
C GLN A 36 9.60 11.87 21.03
N SER A 37 9.69 10.90 21.92
CA SER A 37 10.70 9.84 21.80
C SER A 37 10.39 8.99 20.57
N LYS A 38 11.41 8.54 19.82
CA LYS A 38 11.24 7.59 18.70
C LYS A 38 10.39 6.36 19.08
N PHE A 39 10.43 5.96 20.35
CA PHE A 39 9.59 4.89 20.88
C PHE A 39 8.09 5.22 20.88
N GLN A 40 7.70 6.46 21.19
CA GLN A 40 6.30 6.90 21.11
C GLN A 40 5.81 6.87 19.66
N THR A 41 6.62 7.37 18.73
CA THR A 41 6.33 7.31 17.28
C THR A 41 6.13 5.87 16.82
N LEU A 42 6.96 4.93 17.30
CA LEU A 42 6.80 3.50 17.02
C LEU A 42 5.47 2.95 17.55
N MET A 43 5.08 3.31 18.76
CA MET A 43 3.80 2.90 19.35
C MET A 43 2.60 3.48 18.60
N GLU A 44 2.68 4.72 18.14
CA GLU A 44 1.65 5.35 17.32
C GLU A 44 1.49 4.65 15.97
N VAL A 45 2.59 4.34 15.29
CA VAL A 45 2.54 3.54 14.05
C VAL A 45 1.92 2.17 14.31
N TYR A 46 2.25 1.49 15.41
CA TYR A 46 1.60 0.22 15.74
C TYR A 46 0.11 0.36 16.00
N LYS A 47 -0.33 1.42 16.68
CA LYS A 47 -1.76 1.68 16.90
C LYS A 47 -2.47 1.96 15.58
N LEU A 48 -1.87 2.78 14.72
CA LEU A 48 -2.39 3.11 13.39
C LEU A 48 -2.57 1.83 12.58
N VAL A 49 -1.50 1.05 12.37
CA VAL A 49 -1.53 -0.16 11.54
C VAL A 49 -2.49 -1.22 12.11
N ASN A 50 -2.67 -1.27 13.43
CA ASN A 50 -3.55 -2.23 14.09
C ASN A 50 -4.96 -1.70 14.40
N SER A 51 -5.39 -0.57 13.83
CA SER A 51 -6.81 -0.22 13.91
C SER A 51 -7.66 -1.21 13.12
N PHE A 52 -8.95 -1.29 13.44
CA PHE A 52 -9.87 -2.18 12.74
C PHE A 52 -10.01 -1.77 11.28
N GLU A 53 -10.12 -0.47 11.02
CA GLU A 53 -10.27 0.14 9.71
C GLU A 53 -9.05 -0.12 8.83
N GLU A 54 -7.83 0.03 9.38
CA GLU A 54 -6.61 -0.27 8.63
C GLU A 54 -6.47 -1.77 8.32
N ARG A 55 -6.92 -2.65 9.23
CA ARG A 55 -6.93 -4.10 8.99
C ARG A 55 -7.93 -4.50 7.91
N GLU A 56 -9.16 -3.98 7.96
CA GLU A 56 -10.19 -4.26 6.94
C GLU A 56 -9.77 -3.69 5.58
N ALA A 57 -9.21 -2.49 5.52
CA ALA A 57 -8.73 -1.91 4.26
C ALA A 57 -7.62 -2.77 3.63
N ARG A 58 -6.63 -3.24 4.42
CA ARG A 58 -5.59 -4.16 3.91
C ARG A 58 -6.17 -5.48 3.43
N LYS A 59 -7.16 -6.03 4.13
CA LYS A 59 -7.85 -7.26 3.75
C LYS A 59 -8.59 -7.07 2.42
N ASN A 60 -9.30 -5.96 2.24
CA ASN A 60 -10.02 -5.65 1.00
C ASN A 60 -9.07 -5.46 -0.19
N VAL A 61 -7.95 -4.74 0.01
CA VAL A 61 -6.89 -4.60 -1.00
C VAL A 61 -6.28 -5.96 -1.36
N TYR A 62 -6.00 -6.81 -0.38
CA TYR A 62 -5.48 -8.15 -0.62
C TYR A 62 -6.48 -9.05 -1.36
N GLU A 63 -7.75 -8.99 -0.97
CA GLU A 63 -8.81 -9.78 -1.60
C GLU A 63 -9.03 -9.37 -3.06
N ALA A 64 -9.09 -8.06 -3.34
CA ALA A 64 -9.18 -7.52 -4.69
C ALA A 64 -8.03 -8.03 -5.57
N PHE A 65 -6.80 -7.95 -5.04
CA PHE A 65 -5.61 -8.46 -5.71
C PHE A 65 -5.72 -9.97 -5.97
N ARG A 66 -6.16 -10.76 -4.98
CA ARG A 66 -6.32 -12.21 -5.10
C ARG A 66 -7.35 -12.59 -6.18
N ILE A 67 -8.49 -11.91 -6.22
CA ILE A 67 -9.54 -12.13 -7.22
C ILE A 67 -9.00 -11.83 -8.61
N TYR A 68 -8.35 -10.67 -8.78
CA TYR A 68 -7.74 -10.28 -10.04
C TYR A 68 -6.71 -11.32 -10.52
N MET A 69 -5.82 -11.74 -9.63
CA MET A 69 -4.82 -12.77 -9.93
C MET A 69 -5.48 -14.10 -10.34
N LYS A 70 -6.53 -14.53 -9.64
CA LYS A 70 -7.27 -15.76 -9.93
C LYS A 70 -7.89 -15.75 -11.34
N HIS A 71 -8.42 -14.62 -11.79
CA HIS A 71 -9.14 -14.53 -13.07
C HIS A 71 -8.22 -14.23 -14.25
N HIS A 72 -7.29 -13.30 -14.11
CA HIS A 72 -6.48 -12.83 -15.23
C HIS A 72 -5.19 -13.64 -15.42
N TYR A 73 -4.69 -14.34 -14.39
CA TYR A 73 -3.44 -15.09 -14.49
C TYR A 73 -3.62 -16.61 -14.64
N LYS A 74 -4.84 -17.15 -14.46
CA LYS A 74 -5.13 -18.58 -14.72
C LYS A 74 -5.11 -18.95 -16.21
N LYS A 75 -5.17 -17.99 -17.15
CA LYS A 75 -5.16 -18.26 -18.60
C LYS A 75 -3.76 -18.33 -19.25
N GLY A 76 -2.68 -18.50 -18.49
CA GLY A 76 -1.41 -18.99 -19.05
C GLY A 76 -0.19 -18.07 -18.96
N ILE A 77 0.01 -17.38 -17.83
CA ILE A 77 1.38 -17.03 -17.42
C ILE A 77 1.59 -17.48 -15.97
N LYS A 78 2.06 -18.73 -15.87
CA LYS A 78 2.60 -19.30 -14.63
C LYS A 78 3.91 -18.58 -14.31
N ILE A 79 3.88 -17.47 -13.56
CA ILE A 79 5.09 -17.02 -12.84
C ILE A 79 5.18 -17.84 -11.55
N GLY A 80 5.50 -19.12 -11.71
CA GLY A 80 5.97 -19.97 -10.62
C GLY A 80 7.35 -19.49 -10.21
N GLY A 81 7.51 -19.13 -8.94
CA GLY A 81 8.82 -18.83 -8.35
C GLY A 81 9.35 -17.44 -8.71
N LYS A 82 9.25 -16.52 -7.74
CA LYS A 82 9.69 -15.11 -7.78
C LYS A 82 8.73 -14.19 -8.55
N MET A 83 7.73 -13.67 -7.81
CA MET A 83 7.09 -12.40 -8.14
C MET A 83 8.17 -11.30 -8.13
N TYR A 84 8.77 -11.06 -9.29
CA TYR A 84 9.69 -9.95 -9.52
C TYR A 84 8.85 -8.69 -9.79
N PHE A 85 8.61 -7.90 -8.75
CA PHE A 85 8.16 -6.51 -8.89
C PHE A 85 9.37 -5.58 -8.80
N CYS A 86 9.75 -5.01 -9.95
CA CYS A 86 10.46 -3.73 -10.18
C CYS A 86 11.06 -3.74 -11.60
N LYS A 87 11.91 -4.72 -11.90
CA LYS A 87 12.72 -4.72 -13.13
C LYS A 87 11.91 -4.96 -14.41
N ASN A 88 10.85 -5.77 -14.32
CA ASN A 88 10.02 -6.11 -15.49
C ASN A 88 8.86 -5.13 -15.72
N LEU A 89 8.48 -4.34 -14.71
CA LEU A 89 7.38 -3.36 -14.83
C LEU A 89 7.74 -2.17 -15.72
N ILE A 90 9.03 -1.79 -15.76
CA ILE A 90 9.52 -0.74 -16.67
C ILE A 90 9.23 -1.10 -18.14
N LYS A 91 9.30 -2.39 -18.50
CA LYS A 91 9.02 -2.87 -19.87
C LYS A 91 7.56 -2.68 -20.28
N PHE A 92 6.68 -2.49 -19.31
CA PHE A 92 5.23 -2.45 -19.45
C PHE A 92 4.66 -1.03 -19.28
N LYS A 93 5.52 -0.01 -19.16
CA LYS A 93 5.15 1.41 -19.12
C LYS A 93 4.47 1.79 -20.45
N GLY A 94 3.20 2.15 -20.42
CA GLY A 94 2.43 2.62 -21.59
C GLY A 94 1.42 1.64 -22.19
N ASP A 95 1.44 0.36 -21.82
CA ASP A 95 0.34 -0.55 -22.15
C ASP A 95 -0.82 -0.31 -21.16
N ALA A 96 -2.08 -0.38 -21.62
CA ALA A 96 -3.24 -0.12 -20.77
C ALA A 96 -3.39 -1.20 -19.68
N PHE A 97 -2.66 -1.04 -18.57
CA PHE A 97 -2.86 -1.84 -17.36
C PHE A 97 -4.21 -1.45 -16.77
N LEU A 98 -5.17 -2.38 -16.82
CA LEU A 98 -6.42 -2.24 -16.08
C LEU A 98 -6.08 -2.09 -14.60
N ASP A 99 -6.52 -0.99 -13.99
CA ASP A 99 -6.43 -0.78 -12.55
C ASP A 99 -7.17 -1.92 -11.84
N ILE A 100 -6.43 -2.78 -11.13
CA ILE A 100 -6.95 -3.94 -10.39
C ILE A 100 -8.19 -3.57 -9.59
N PHE A 101 -8.17 -2.40 -8.96
CA PHE A 101 -9.20 -1.95 -8.03
C PHE A 101 -10.40 -1.30 -8.72
N ARG A 102 -10.42 -1.29 -10.05
CA ARG A 102 -11.54 -0.86 -10.90
C ARG A 102 -11.96 -1.95 -11.89
N ASP A 103 -11.34 -3.13 -11.81
CA ASP A 103 -11.67 -4.25 -12.68
C ASP A 103 -13.12 -4.72 -12.41
N PRO A 104 -13.97 -4.84 -13.45
CA PRO A 104 -15.38 -5.22 -13.27
C PRO A 104 -15.57 -6.57 -12.57
N VAL A 105 -14.73 -7.56 -12.86
CA VAL A 105 -14.81 -8.90 -12.27
C VAL A 105 -14.45 -8.84 -10.78
N VAL A 106 -13.43 -8.05 -10.44
CA VAL A 106 -13.05 -7.81 -9.05
C VAL A 106 -14.18 -7.15 -8.27
N LEU A 107 -14.75 -6.07 -8.81
CA LEU A 107 -15.83 -5.33 -8.16
C LEU A 107 -17.09 -6.19 -7.95
N GLU A 108 -17.43 -7.02 -8.92
CA GLU A 108 -18.55 -7.95 -8.86
C GLU A 108 -18.35 -9.02 -7.77
N GLU A 109 -17.20 -9.72 -7.76
CA GLU A 109 -16.95 -10.78 -6.77
C GLU A 109 -16.84 -10.23 -5.35
N MET A 110 -16.27 -9.04 -5.17
CA MET A 110 -16.19 -8.38 -3.86
C MET A 110 -17.54 -7.88 -3.35
N LYS A 111 -18.59 -7.85 -4.19
CA LYS A 111 -19.90 -7.25 -3.89
C LYS A 111 -19.78 -5.83 -3.33
N THR A 112 -18.75 -5.10 -3.75
CA THR A 112 -18.42 -3.77 -3.24
C THR A 112 -18.68 -2.70 -4.29
N LYS A 113 -19.10 -1.52 -3.84
CA LYS A 113 -19.11 -0.36 -4.73
C LYS A 113 -17.68 0.08 -4.95
N GLY A 114 -17.28 0.36 -6.19
CA GLY A 114 -15.92 0.80 -6.52
C GLY A 114 -15.40 1.93 -5.61
N ILE A 115 -16.27 2.84 -5.18
CA ILE A 115 -15.92 3.92 -4.23
C ILE A 115 -15.34 3.39 -2.90
N GLY A 116 -15.93 2.35 -2.31
CA GLY A 116 -15.48 1.80 -1.03
C GLY A 116 -14.10 1.15 -1.15
N LEU A 117 -13.88 0.36 -2.20
CA LEU A 117 -12.58 -0.25 -2.46
C LEU A 117 -11.49 0.80 -2.74
N GLN A 118 -11.83 1.88 -3.45
CA GLN A 118 -10.89 2.98 -3.70
C GLN A 118 -10.51 3.73 -2.41
N GLN A 119 -11.44 3.88 -1.46
CA GLN A 119 -11.14 4.43 -0.15
C GLN A 119 -10.18 3.53 0.64
N ASP A 120 -10.37 2.21 0.59
CA ASP A 120 -9.46 1.26 1.22
C ASP A 120 -8.06 1.29 0.57
N VAL A 121 -7.99 1.36 -0.76
CA VAL A 121 -6.73 1.50 -1.52
C VAL A 121 -5.99 2.77 -1.09
N GLU A 122 -6.69 3.92 -1.06
CA GLU A 122 -6.08 5.19 -0.64
C GLU A 122 -5.62 5.15 0.81
N ARG A 123 -6.41 4.56 1.70
CA ARG A 123 -6.06 4.39 3.10
C ARG A 123 -4.78 3.58 3.25
N VAL A 124 -4.67 2.41 2.61
CA VAL A 124 -3.46 1.59 2.70
C VAL A 124 -2.26 2.31 2.08
N ARG A 125 -2.43 3.01 0.95
CA ARG A 125 -1.36 3.84 0.36
C ARG A 125 -0.89 4.89 1.35
N ALA A 126 -1.78 5.76 1.81
CA ALA A 126 -1.44 6.88 2.69
C ALA A 126 -0.77 6.39 3.98
N THR A 127 -1.28 5.32 4.59
CA THR A 127 -0.69 4.72 5.80
C THR A 127 0.76 4.29 5.56
N PHE A 128 1.04 3.55 4.49
CA PHE A 128 2.40 3.07 4.25
C PHE A 128 3.37 4.12 3.71
N ASP A 129 2.89 5.11 2.95
CA ASP A 129 3.72 6.24 2.54
C ASP A 129 4.10 7.11 3.74
N HIS A 130 3.17 7.31 4.68
CA HIS A 130 3.42 7.98 5.95
C HIS A 130 4.47 7.24 6.79
N ILE A 131 4.34 5.92 6.94
CA ILE A 131 5.34 5.09 7.64
C ILE A 131 6.71 5.19 6.96
N GLY A 132 6.73 5.16 5.62
CA GLY A 132 7.96 5.34 4.85
C GLY A 132 8.62 6.70 5.10
N ALA A 133 7.83 7.78 5.16
CA ALA A 133 8.33 9.13 5.43
C ALA A 133 9.00 9.23 6.81
N LEU A 134 8.37 8.63 7.83
CA LEU A 134 8.95 8.54 9.18
C LEU A 134 10.25 7.73 9.20
N TYR A 135 10.30 6.61 8.46
CA TYR A 135 11.48 5.76 8.34
C TYR A 135 12.64 6.48 7.64
N ASN A 136 12.37 7.12 6.51
CA ASN A 136 13.35 7.85 5.70
C ASN A 136 13.91 9.06 6.45
N SER A 137 13.07 9.73 7.24
CA SER A 137 13.46 10.88 8.07
C SER A 137 14.12 10.51 9.40
N ASN A 138 14.36 9.22 9.67
CA ASN A 138 14.95 8.72 10.92
C ASN A 138 14.17 9.12 12.19
N LEU A 139 12.86 9.36 12.05
CA LEU A 139 11.95 9.74 13.14
C LEU A 139 11.40 8.53 13.90
N ILE A 140 11.61 7.32 13.38
CA ILE A 140 11.17 6.06 13.96
C ILE A 140 12.34 5.06 14.05
N PRO A 141 12.40 4.17 15.06
CA PRO A 141 13.45 3.16 15.17
C PRO A 141 13.35 2.16 14.01
N LYS A 142 14.37 2.14 13.15
CA LYS A 142 14.37 1.36 11.90
C LYS A 142 14.22 -0.15 12.13
N ASP A 143 15.09 -0.74 12.94
CA ASP A 143 15.10 -2.20 13.13
C ASP A 143 13.83 -2.75 13.79
N PRO A 144 13.31 -2.15 14.90
CA PRO A 144 12.04 -2.59 15.46
C PRO A 144 10.87 -2.47 14.48
N LEU A 145 10.82 -1.38 13.70
CA LEU A 145 9.78 -1.18 12.69
C LEU A 145 9.85 -2.26 11.61
N LEU A 146 11.04 -2.49 11.03
CA LEU A 146 11.24 -3.51 9.99
C LEU A 146 10.89 -4.89 10.53
N LYS A 147 11.33 -5.25 11.74
CA LYS A 147 11.03 -6.55 12.37
C LYS A 147 9.54 -6.81 12.47
N ALA A 148 8.72 -5.81 12.75
CA ALA A 148 7.29 -5.98 12.90
C ALA A 148 6.52 -5.86 11.60
N LEU A 149 6.93 -4.98 10.68
CA LEU A 149 6.15 -4.66 9.48
C LEU A 149 6.66 -5.30 8.19
N TRP A 150 7.80 -5.99 8.17
CA TRP A 150 8.36 -6.53 6.92
C TRP A 150 7.36 -7.44 6.17
N GLY A 151 6.58 -8.26 6.88
CA GLY A 151 5.59 -9.14 6.27
C GLY A 151 4.43 -8.37 5.66
N THR A 152 3.79 -7.52 6.46
CA THR A 152 2.61 -6.74 6.04
C THR A 152 2.96 -5.69 4.99
N GLY A 153 4.00 -4.90 5.20
CA GLY A 153 4.42 -3.85 4.27
C GLY A 153 4.81 -4.42 2.90
N ARG A 154 5.45 -5.58 2.87
CA ARG A 154 5.74 -6.30 1.63
C ARG A 154 4.47 -6.68 0.86
N VAL A 155 3.50 -7.30 1.54
CA VAL A 155 2.25 -7.72 0.90
C VAL A 155 1.48 -6.51 0.37
N CYS A 156 1.37 -5.45 1.16
CA CYS A 156 0.70 -4.22 0.75
C CYS A 156 1.35 -3.58 -0.48
N TRP A 157 2.69 -3.52 -0.53
CA TRP A 157 3.39 -3.02 -1.72
C TRP A 157 3.06 -3.86 -2.96
N ILE A 158 3.15 -5.19 -2.85
CA ILE A 158 2.86 -6.09 -3.99
C ILE A 158 1.43 -5.88 -4.52
N CYS A 159 0.45 -5.76 -3.62
CA CYS A 159 -0.94 -5.54 -4.03
C CYS A 159 -1.16 -4.16 -4.68
N LEU A 160 -0.43 -3.13 -4.23
CA LEU A 160 -0.65 -1.75 -4.66
C LEU A 160 0.26 -1.29 -5.80
N ALA A 161 1.38 -1.97 -6.07
CA ALA A 161 2.42 -1.51 -6.98
C ALA A 161 1.89 -1.11 -8.36
N GLN A 162 1.07 -1.98 -8.98
CA GLN A 162 0.47 -1.67 -10.29
C GLN A 162 -0.38 -0.39 -10.24
N ASN A 163 -1.23 -0.25 -9.24
CA ASN A 163 -2.07 0.92 -9.07
C ASN A 163 -1.25 2.20 -8.81
N ILE A 164 -0.16 2.11 -8.05
CA ILE A 164 0.76 3.22 -7.81
C ILE A 164 1.43 3.66 -9.11
N PHE A 165 1.89 2.72 -9.96
CA PHE A 165 2.50 3.06 -11.25
C PHE A 165 1.51 3.70 -12.22
N ILE A 166 0.27 3.20 -12.28
CA ILE A 166 -0.80 3.83 -13.07
C ILE A 166 -1.03 5.28 -12.61
N GLU A 167 -1.04 5.55 -11.31
CA GLU A 167 -1.19 6.91 -10.79
C GLU A 167 0.02 7.80 -11.10
N ARG A 168 1.24 7.26 -11.09
CA ARG A 168 2.45 7.98 -11.54
C ARG A 168 2.34 8.42 -12.99
N ASP A 169 1.93 7.50 -13.86
CA ASP A 169 1.76 7.78 -15.29
C ASP A 169 0.67 8.83 -15.53
N LYS A 170 -0.50 8.71 -14.87
CA LYS A 170 -1.58 9.71 -14.95
C LYS A 170 -1.15 11.10 -14.48
N ARG A 171 -0.27 11.17 -13.48
CA ARG A 171 0.23 12.42 -12.90
C ARG A 171 1.46 12.97 -13.62
N GLY A 172 2.07 12.21 -14.53
CA GLY A 172 3.32 12.56 -15.18
C GLY A 172 4.50 12.71 -14.21
N THR A 173 4.54 11.93 -13.13
CA THR A 173 5.59 12.03 -12.10
C THR A 173 5.98 10.67 -11.54
N GLU A 174 7.27 10.47 -11.29
CA GLU A 174 7.79 9.25 -10.68
C GLU A 174 7.79 9.32 -9.14
N PHE A 175 7.56 10.51 -8.56
CA PHE A 175 7.70 10.76 -7.13
C PHE A 175 6.48 10.40 -6.28
N TYR A 176 5.33 10.10 -6.89
CA TYR A 176 4.13 9.69 -6.15
C TYR A 176 4.42 8.38 -5.39
N MET A 177 4.16 8.35 -4.08
CA MET A 177 4.37 7.18 -3.21
C MET A 177 5.84 6.74 -3.06
N ASN A 178 6.79 7.66 -3.26
CA ASN A 178 8.22 7.33 -3.20
C ASN A 178 8.67 6.87 -1.80
N ASN A 179 8.07 7.39 -0.72
CA ASN A 179 8.43 6.96 0.63
C ASN A 179 8.03 5.50 0.87
N PHE A 180 6.85 5.09 0.38
CA PHE A 180 6.45 3.68 0.46
C PHE A 180 7.38 2.79 -0.38
N GLU A 181 7.77 3.21 -1.58
CA GLU A 181 8.69 2.44 -2.43
C GLU A 181 10.06 2.22 -1.77
N GLU A 182 10.66 3.29 -1.27
CA GLU A 182 11.95 3.23 -0.57
C GLU A 182 11.85 2.35 0.68
N PHE A 183 10.77 2.51 1.46
CA PHE A 183 10.52 1.65 2.62
C PHE A 183 10.36 0.18 2.23
N PHE A 184 9.68 -0.12 1.12
CA PHE A 184 9.57 -1.47 0.58
C PHE A 184 10.93 -2.06 0.20
N HIS A 185 11.83 -1.28 -0.41
CA HIS A 185 13.18 -1.74 -0.70
C HIS A 185 13.95 -2.13 0.57
N GLU A 186 13.79 -1.37 1.64
CA GLU A 186 14.39 -1.67 2.94
C GLU A 186 13.76 -2.91 3.59
N ILE A 187 12.45 -3.10 3.43
CA ILE A 187 11.76 -4.34 3.81
C ILE A 187 12.34 -5.55 3.06
N GLU A 188 12.56 -5.46 1.74
CA GLU A 188 13.13 -6.57 0.98
C GLU A 188 14.57 -6.87 1.40
N LYS A 189 15.39 -5.84 1.66
CA LYS A 189 16.74 -6.02 2.22
C LYS A 189 16.68 -6.71 3.58
N TYR A 190 15.79 -6.28 4.47
CA TYR A 190 15.58 -6.90 5.78
C TYR A 190 15.15 -8.36 5.63
N ARG A 191 14.17 -8.65 4.77
CA ARG A 191 13.67 -10.01 4.51
C ARG A 191 14.78 -10.93 4.00
N ILE A 192 15.62 -10.47 3.08
CA ILE A 192 16.72 -11.27 2.53
C ILE A 192 17.71 -11.66 3.64
N ARG A 193 18.05 -10.72 4.54
CA ARG A 193 18.96 -10.96 5.67
C ARG A 193 18.38 -11.92 6.72
N HIS A 194 17.06 -11.96 6.88
CA HIS A 194 16.38 -12.73 7.93
C HIS A 194 15.60 -13.94 7.39
N ARG A 195 15.76 -14.26 6.11
CA ARG A 195 15.12 -15.44 5.52
C ARG A 195 15.78 -16.67 6.12
N ALA A 196 14.99 -17.54 6.77
CA ALA A 196 15.46 -18.85 7.17
C ALA A 196 15.97 -19.59 5.93
N ILE A 197 17.23 -20.05 5.97
CA ILE A 197 17.74 -21.02 5.02
C ILE A 197 17.04 -22.32 5.40
N LEU A 198 16.00 -22.68 4.66
CA LEU A 198 15.38 -24.00 4.82
C LEU A 198 16.35 -25.01 4.22
N GLU A 199 16.79 -25.96 5.03
CA GLU A 199 17.53 -27.11 4.54
C GLU A 199 16.67 -27.86 3.51
N PRO A 200 17.28 -28.38 2.43
CA PRO A 200 16.55 -29.14 1.43
C PRO A 200 15.88 -30.34 2.11
N VAL A 201 14.56 -30.44 1.95
CA VAL A 201 13.82 -31.64 2.37
C VAL A 201 14.22 -32.75 1.40
N GLU A 202 14.90 -33.78 1.88
CA GLU A 202 15.15 -34.97 1.06
C GLU A 202 13.80 -35.57 0.65
N PRO A 203 13.60 -35.88 -0.64
CA PRO A 203 12.37 -36.52 -1.09
C PRO A 203 12.27 -37.90 -0.44
N SER A 204 11.21 -38.10 0.34
CA SER A 204 10.79 -39.40 0.89
C SER A 204 10.27 -40.35 -0.19
#